data_AF-A0A7C7QD79-F1
#
_entry.id   AF-A0A7C7QD79-F1
#
_cell.length_a   1.000
_cell.length_b   1.000
_cell.length_c   1.000
_cell.angle_alpha   90.00
_cell.angle_beta   90.00
_cell.angle_gamma   90.00
#
_symmetry.space_group_name_H-M   'P 1'
#
loop_
_entity.id
_entity.type
_entity.pdbx_description
1 polymer ?
#
loop_
_entity_poly.entity_id
_entity_poly.type
_entity_poly.pdbx_seq_one_letter_code
_entity_poly.pdbx_strand_id
1 'polypeptide(L)'
;MKALKGGLLMVEFPQVSSGILWSAASFIAGLAITFIVVYLINSVLGRYFGRITERDPRLLTTFTFLRRLIISVIALIGVMSATFTAFPGAQGVIASIFVAAGFASIVIGLAAQSSLSNVISGIVTSVSQPFRIGDAIMFRKDFCFVEDMKLIHT
;
A
#
# COMPACT_ATOMS: atom_id res chain seq x y z
N MET A 1 26.04 -69.43 -24.63
CA MET A 1 24.82 -69.08 -23.88
C MET A 1 25.29 -68.31 -22.65
N LYS A 2 25.32 -66.97 -22.60
CA LYS A 2 24.20 -66.03 -22.66
C LYS A 2 24.76 -64.62 -22.93
N ALA A 3 24.10 -63.90 -23.84
CA ALA A 3 24.58 -62.68 -24.47
C ALA A 3 24.53 -61.43 -23.59
N LEU A 4 25.40 -60.48 -23.94
CA LEU A 4 25.37 -59.06 -23.62
C LEU A 4 23.97 -58.46 -23.81
N LYS A 5 23.46 -57.75 -22.79
CA LYS A 5 22.39 -56.76 -22.93
C LYS A 5 22.88 -55.44 -22.38
N GLY A 6 23.51 -54.67 -23.27
CA GLY A 6 23.61 -53.23 -23.11
C GLY A 6 22.26 -52.57 -23.38
N GLY A 7 22.12 -51.33 -22.89
CA GLY A 7 21.07 -50.40 -23.31
C GLY A 7 19.82 -50.41 -22.45
N LEU A 8 19.80 -49.62 -21.38
CA LEU A 8 19.29 -48.26 -21.40
C LEU A 8 19.48 -47.67 -20.01
N LEU A 9 20.16 -46.52 -19.94
CA LEU A 9 20.07 -45.65 -18.79
C LEU A 9 18.58 -45.36 -18.55
N MET A 10 18.04 -45.84 -17.43
CA MET A 10 16.82 -45.27 -16.88
C MET A 10 17.15 -43.84 -16.51
N VAL A 11 16.94 -42.93 -17.46
CA VAL A 11 16.72 -41.52 -17.16
C VAL A 11 15.40 -41.51 -16.41
N GLU A 12 15.46 -41.54 -15.09
CA GLU A 12 14.34 -41.17 -14.24
C GLU A 12 13.99 -39.73 -14.60
N PHE A 13 12.99 -39.56 -15.47
CA PHE A 13 12.39 -38.25 -15.69
C PHE A 13 11.93 -37.77 -14.32
N PRO A 14 12.36 -36.58 -13.87
CA PRO A 14 11.97 -36.05 -12.58
C PRO A 14 10.45 -35.96 -12.61
N GLN A 15 9.79 -36.73 -11.74
CA GLN A 15 8.36 -36.63 -11.50
C GLN A 15 8.11 -35.18 -11.11
N VAL A 16 7.66 -34.36 -12.06
CA VAL A 16 7.17 -33.01 -11.79
C VAL A 16 5.97 -33.21 -10.89
N SER A 17 6.24 -33.16 -9.58
CA SER A 17 5.26 -33.40 -8.53
C SER A 17 4.08 -32.49 -8.84
N SER A 18 2.89 -33.08 -8.93
CA SER A 18 1.62 -32.38 -9.12
C SER A 18 1.46 -31.18 -8.17
N GLY A 19 2.16 -31.19 -7.03
CA GLY A 19 2.27 -30.06 -6.10
C GLY A 19 2.92 -28.79 -6.67
N ILE A 20 3.95 -28.88 -7.53
CA ILE A 20 4.63 -27.70 -8.10
C ILE A 20 3.71 -26.99 -9.10
N LEU A 21 3.01 -27.77 -9.93
CA LEU A 21 2.03 -27.24 -10.88
C LEU A 21 0.85 -26.58 -10.14
N TRP A 22 0.38 -27.18 -9.04
CA TRP A 22 -0.66 -26.58 -8.19
C TRP A 22 -0.20 -25.30 -7.49
N SER A 23 1.04 -25.25 -6.98
CA SER A 23 1.60 -24.02 -6.39
C SER A 23 1.80 -22.90 -7.42
N ALA A 24 2.23 -23.25 -8.63
CA ALA A 24 2.38 -22.28 -9.71
C ALA A 24 1.02 -21.75 -10.17
N ALA A 25 0.02 -22.63 -10.28
CA ALA A 25 -1.35 -22.25 -10.63
C ALA A 25 -1.98 -21.32 -9.57
N SER A 26 -1.81 -21.62 -8.27
CA SER A 26 -2.33 -20.76 -7.20
C SER A 26 -1.61 -19.41 -7.14
N PHE A 27 -0.30 -19.38 -7.40
CA PHE A 27 0.47 -18.14 -7.52
C PHE A 27 -0.06 -17.24 -8.64
N ILE A 28 -0.23 -17.82 -9.82
CA ILE A 28 -0.71 -17.10 -11.00
C ILE A 28 -2.14 -16.61 -10.77
N ALA A 29 -3.00 -17.45 -10.18
CA ALA A 29 -4.37 -17.06 -9.83
C ALA A 29 -4.39 -15.91 -8.81
N GLY A 30 -3.56 -15.97 -7.77
CA GLY A 30 -3.45 -14.92 -6.76
C GLY A 30 -2.94 -13.59 -7.33
N LEU A 31 -1.93 -13.64 -8.21
CA LEU A 31 -1.44 -12.47 -8.93
C LEU A 31 -2.49 -11.92 -9.90
N ALA A 32 -3.22 -12.78 -10.61
CA ALA A 32 -4.30 -12.37 -11.51
C ALA A 32 -5.44 -11.67 -10.74
N ILE A 33 -5.86 -12.22 -9.60
CA ILE A 33 -6.87 -11.59 -8.73
C ILE A 33 -6.36 -10.25 -8.23
N THR A 34 -5.12 -10.19 -7.74
CA THR A 34 -4.50 -8.92 -7.29
C THR A 34 -4.48 -7.90 -8.41
N PHE A 35 -4.07 -8.30 -9.62
CA PHE A 35 -4.04 -7.43 -10.79
C PHE A 35 -5.43 -6.93 -11.17
N ILE A 36 -6.45 -7.80 -11.12
CA ILE A 36 -7.85 -7.42 -11.37
C ILE A 36 -8.33 -6.40 -10.34
N VAL A 37 -8.06 -6.63 -9.05
CA VAL A 37 -8.44 -5.71 -7.96
C VAL A 37 -7.75 -4.36 -8.15
N VAL A 38 -6.44 -4.37 -8.39
CA VAL A 38 -5.67 -3.14 -8.63
C VAL A 38 -6.19 -2.40 -9.86
N TYR A 39 -6.45 -3.10 -10.96
CA TYR A 39 -6.99 -2.52 -12.18
C TYR A 39 -8.38 -1.90 -11.95
N LEU A 40 -9.26 -2.61 -11.25
CA LEU A 40 -10.60 -2.14 -10.93
C LEU A 40 -10.54 -0.85 -10.10
N ILE A 41 -9.73 -0.85 -9.05
CA ILE A 41 -9.52 0.31 -8.18
C ILE A 41 -8.91 1.47 -8.97
N ASN A 42 -7.86 1.20 -9.75
CA ASN A 42 -7.20 2.20 -10.59
C ASN A 42 -8.16 2.86 -11.60
N SER A 43 -9.09 2.07 -12.15
CA SER A 43 -10.13 2.51 -13.08
C SER A 43 -11.21 3.34 -12.37
N VAL A 44 -11.69 2.88 -11.20
CA VAL A 44 -12.66 3.61 -10.38
C VAL A 44 -12.07 4.95 -9.92
N LEU A 45 -10.88 4.95 -9.33
CA LEU A 45 -10.21 6.17 -8.89
C LEU A 45 -9.97 7.12 -10.08
N GLY A 46 -9.52 6.62 -11.23
CA GLY A 46 -9.32 7.44 -12.43
C GLY A 46 -10.61 8.14 -12.88
N ARG A 47 -11.74 7.45 -12.83
CA ARG A 47 -13.05 8.00 -13.21
C ARG A 47 -13.58 9.03 -12.21
N TYR A 48 -13.39 8.80 -10.90
CA TYR A 48 -13.81 9.76 -9.88
C TYR A 48 -12.94 11.02 -9.89
N PHE A 49 -11.61 10.88 -9.99
CA PHE A 49 -10.68 12.01 -9.89
C PHE A 49 -10.50 12.78 -11.21
N GLY A 50 -10.76 12.17 -12.37
CA GLY A 50 -10.65 12.85 -13.67
C GLY A 50 -11.53 14.10 -13.75
N ARG A 51 -12.75 14.05 -13.19
CA ARG A 51 -13.68 15.19 -13.20
C ARG A 51 -13.29 16.34 -12.25
N ILE A 52 -12.58 16.03 -11.16
CA ILE A 52 -12.16 17.01 -10.14
C ILE A 52 -10.88 17.73 -10.61
N THR A 53 -9.99 16.96 -11.24
CA THR A 53 -8.73 17.40 -11.83
C THR A 53 -8.91 18.46 -12.92
N GLU A 54 -9.94 18.33 -13.77
CA GLU A 54 -10.23 19.30 -14.83
C GLU A 54 -10.57 20.70 -14.30
N ARG A 55 -11.04 20.79 -13.05
CA ARG A 55 -11.43 22.05 -12.41
C ARG A 55 -10.27 22.75 -11.71
N ASP A 56 -9.29 22.01 -11.20
CA ASP A 56 -8.14 22.58 -10.51
C ASP A 56 -6.84 21.76 -10.74
N PRO A 57 -5.97 22.21 -11.66
CA PRO A 57 -4.74 21.48 -11.99
C PRO A 57 -3.71 21.48 -10.85
N ARG A 58 -3.88 22.26 -9.79
CA ARG A 58 -3.01 22.17 -8.61
C ARG A 58 -3.24 20.91 -7.79
N LEU A 59 -4.45 20.34 -7.87
CA LEU A 59 -4.80 19.13 -7.15
C LEU A 59 -4.35 17.85 -7.86
N LEU A 60 -3.97 17.95 -9.14
CA LEU A 60 -3.48 16.84 -9.96
C LEU A 60 -2.32 16.08 -9.32
N THR A 61 -1.33 16.81 -8.82
CA THR A 61 -0.11 16.25 -8.25
C THR A 61 -0.42 15.49 -6.96
N THR A 62 -1.20 16.11 -6.06
CA THR A 62 -1.66 15.51 -4.81
C THR A 62 -2.52 14.27 -5.05
N PHE A 63 -3.48 14.33 -5.97
CA PHE A 63 -4.34 13.18 -6.28
C PHE A 63 -3.58 12.04 -6.96
N THR A 64 -2.65 12.37 -7.86
CA THR A 64 -1.81 11.35 -8.51
C THR A 64 -0.92 10.65 -7.48
N PHE A 65 -0.33 11.41 -6.56
CA PHE A 65 0.46 10.86 -5.46
C PHE A 65 -0.38 9.94 -4.56
N LEU A 66 -1.54 10.41 -4.11
CA LEU A 66 -2.43 9.63 -3.24
C LEU A 66 -2.94 8.35 -3.93
N ARG A 67 -3.31 8.44 -5.21
CA ARG A 67 -3.71 7.28 -6.02
C ARG A 67 -2.58 6.27 -6.13
N ARG A 68 -1.35 6.71 -6.40
CA ARG A 68 -0.18 5.83 -6.47
C ARG A 68 0.08 5.14 -5.13
N LEU A 69 -0.06 5.87 -4.02
CA LEU A 69 0.10 5.33 -2.67
C LEU A 69 -0.94 4.23 -2.40
N ILE A 70 -2.23 4.49 -2.64
CA ILE A 70 -3.30 3.49 -2.45
C ILE A 70 -3.04 2.24 -3.28
N ILE A 71 -2.71 2.41 -4.57
CA ILE A 71 -2.44 1.29 -5.48
C ILE A 71 -1.23 0.48 -4.99
N SER A 72 -0.16 1.14 -4.57
CA SER A 72 1.05 0.46 -4.08
C SER A 72 0.78 -0.39 -2.84
N VAL A 73 -0.02 0.12 -1.89
CA VAL A 73 -0.38 -0.62 -0.67
C VAL A 73 -1.20 -1.87 -1.00
N ILE A 74 -2.19 -1.73 -1.89
CA ILE A 74 -3.06 -2.85 -2.28
C ILE A 74 -2.28 -3.90 -3.08
N ALA A 75 -1.41 -3.45 -4.00
CA ALA A 75 -0.55 -4.35 -4.75
C ALA A 75 0.38 -5.14 -3.82
N LEU A 76 0.96 -4.48 -2.80
CA LEU A 76 1.83 -5.13 -1.82
C LEU A 76 1.09 -6.21 -1.01
N ILE A 77 -0.13 -5.92 -0.55
CA ILE A 77 -0.97 -6.89 0.17
C ILE A 77 -1.35 -8.08 -0.74
N GLY A 78 -1.72 -7.82 -1.99
CA GLY A 78 -2.11 -8.87 -2.92
C GLY A 78 -0.94 -9.79 -3.29
N VAL A 79 0.24 -9.22 -3.55
CA VAL A 79 1.46 -10.00 -3.79
C VAL A 79 1.84 -10.84 -2.56
N MET A 80 1.69 -10.28 -1.36
CA MET A 80 1.92 -11.00 -0.10
C MET A 80 1.00 -12.23 0.02
N SER A 81 -0.31 -12.04 -0.21
CA SER A 81 -1.30 -13.13 -0.16
C SER A 81 -1.05 -14.20 -1.22
N ALA A 82 -0.72 -13.78 -2.45
CA ALA A 82 -0.39 -14.70 -3.55
C ALA A 82 0.87 -15.52 -3.27
N THR A 83 1.91 -14.90 -2.71
CA THR A 83 3.18 -15.59 -2.41
C THR A 83 3.01 -16.60 -1.28
N PHE A 84 2.24 -16.25 -0.24
CA PHE A 84 2.01 -17.12 0.92
C PHE A 84 1.20 -18.39 0.57
N THR A 85 0.27 -18.27 -0.38
CA THR A 85 -0.56 -19.38 -0.87
C THR A 85 0.17 -20.28 -1.86
N ALA A 86 1.15 -19.75 -2.60
CA ALA A 86 1.93 -20.50 -3.57
C ALA A 86 3.05 -21.34 -2.95
N PHE A 87 3.80 -20.81 -1.98
CA PHE A 87 5.01 -21.46 -1.48
C PHE A 87 4.92 -21.78 0.01
N PRO A 88 4.18 -22.84 0.41
CA PRO A 88 4.03 -23.21 1.81
C PRO A 88 5.38 -23.50 2.50
N GLY A 89 6.37 -24.02 1.77
CA GLY A 89 7.71 -24.29 2.32
C GLY A 89 8.59 -23.06 2.58
N ALA A 90 8.27 -21.91 1.96
CA ALA A 90 9.04 -20.67 2.09
C ALA A 90 8.39 -19.65 3.04
N GLN A 91 7.26 -20.00 3.68
CA GLN A 91 6.48 -19.09 4.51
C GLN A 91 7.30 -18.42 5.62
N GLY A 92 8.25 -19.13 6.23
CA GLY A 92 9.12 -18.56 7.27
C GLY A 92 10.01 -17.41 6.78
N VAL A 93 10.64 -17.57 5.61
CA VAL A 93 11.49 -16.53 5.00
C VAL A 93 10.64 -15.37 4.48
N ILE A 94 9.49 -15.68 3.89
CA ILE A 94 8.55 -14.68 3.39
C ILE A 94 8.02 -13.84 4.55
N ALA A 95 7.59 -14.49 5.64
CA ALA A 95 7.06 -13.81 6.82
C ALA A 95 8.10 -12.90 7.49
N SER A 96 9.37 -13.32 7.59
CA SER A 96 10.42 -12.49 8.21
C SER A 96 10.69 -11.20 7.44
N ILE A 97 10.69 -11.26 6.10
CA ILE A 97 10.80 -10.07 5.24
C ILE A 97 9.60 -9.14 5.45
N PHE A 98 8.39 -9.69 5.55
CA PHE A 98 7.20 -8.89 5.80
C PHE A 98 7.17 -8.27 7.20
N VAL A 99 7.67 -8.96 8.21
CA VAL A 99 7.84 -8.39 9.56
C VAL A 99 8.79 -7.19 9.50
N ALA A 100 9.91 -7.29 8.78
CA ALA A 100 10.84 -6.19 8.59
C ALA A 100 10.20 -5.01 7.82
N ALA A 101 9.44 -5.29 6.75
CA ALA A 101 8.71 -4.27 6.00
C ALA A 101 7.61 -3.60 6.84
N GLY A 102 6.93 -4.36 7.70
CA GLY A 102 5.96 -3.85 8.66
C GLY A 102 6.61 -2.89 9.65
N PHE A 103 7.76 -3.27 10.22
CA PHE A 103 8.53 -2.40 11.10
C PHE A 103 8.95 -1.09 10.40
N ALA A 104 9.45 -1.18 9.17
CA ALA A 104 9.79 0.01 8.38
C ALA A 104 8.58 0.94 8.16
N SER A 105 7.38 0.37 7.96
CA SER A 105 6.15 1.13 7.80
C SER A 105 5.78 1.91 9.07
N ILE A 106 6.03 1.35 10.26
CA ILE A 106 5.83 2.03 11.54
C ILE A 106 6.78 3.23 11.64
N VAL A 107 8.06 3.05 11.33
CA VAL A 107 9.06 4.13 11.37
C VAL A 107 8.68 5.27 10.42
N ILE A 108 8.24 4.94 9.20
CA ILE A 108 7.75 5.94 8.24
C ILE A 108 6.52 6.67 8.77
N GLY A 109 5.58 5.95 9.39
CA GLY A 109 4.39 6.54 10.01
C GLY A 109 4.73 7.49 11.16
N LEU A 110 5.69 7.11 12.00
CA LEU A 110 6.20 7.97 13.08
C LEU A 110 6.85 9.24 12.53
N ALA A 111 7.63 9.13 11.44
CA ALA A 111 8.22 10.30 10.79
C ALA A 111 7.14 11.25 10.22
N ALA A 112 6.02 10.72 9.76
CA ALA A 112 4.89 11.51 9.25
C ALA A 112 3.98 12.08 10.35
N GLN A 113 4.17 11.67 11.62
CA GLN A 113 3.26 11.96 12.73
C GLN A 113 3.00 13.46 12.91
N SER A 114 4.03 14.32 12.89
CA SER A 114 3.85 15.76 13.10
C SER A 114 3.04 16.41 11.98
N SER A 115 3.30 16.01 10.73
CA SER A 115 2.55 16.54 9.58
C SER A 115 1.07 16.14 9.64
N LEU A 116 0.81 14.87 9.98
CA LEU A 116 -0.56 14.38 10.12
C LEU A 116 -1.28 15.01 11.32
N SER A 117 -0.57 15.19 12.44
CA SER A 117 -1.10 15.86 13.63
C SER A 117 -1.51 17.30 13.32
N ASN A 118 -0.71 18.05 12.56
CA ASN A 118 -1.04 19.42 12.19
C ASN A 118 -2.33 19.48 11.34
N VAL A 119 -2.46 18.58 10.36
CA VAL A 119 -3.67 18.49 9.51
C VAL A 119 -4.91 18.15 10.34
N ILE A 120 -4.81 17.17 11.24
CA ILE A 120 -5.92 16.78 12.10
C ILE A 120 -6.31 17.93 13.03
N SER A 121 -5.33 18.59 13.66
CA SER A 121 -5.57 19.77 14.50
C SER A 121 -6.28 20.87 13.72
N GLY A 122 -5.87 21.15 12.47
CA GLY A 122 -6.54 22.11 11.61
C GLY A 122 -8.01 21.76 11.34
N ILE A 123 -8.30 20.49 11.01
CA ILE A 123 -9.68 20.01 10.79
C ILE A 123 -10.51 20.11 12.06
N VAL A 124 -9.99 19.65 13.20
CA VAL A 124 -10.70 19.67 14.48
C VAL A 124 -10.98 21.11 14.92
N THR A 125 -10.01 22.01 14.81
CA THR A 125 -10.19 23.43 15.13
C THR A 125 -11.25 24.08 14.24
N SER A 126 -11.23 23.78 12.93
CA SER A 126 -12.24 24.31 12.00
C SER A 126 -13.67 23.83 12.32
N VAL A 127 -13.82 22.57 12.75
CA VAL A 127 -15.12 21.97 13.07
C VAL A 127 -15.62 22.42 14.45
N SER A 128 -14.76 22.39 15.47
CA SER A 128 -15.13 22.71 16.85
C SER A 128 -15.19 24.21 17.14
N GLN A 129 -14.62 25.04 16.25
CA GLN A 129 -14.56 26.50 16.34
C GLN A 129 -14.37 27.03 17.78
N PRO A 130 -13.30 26.62 18.49
CA PRO A 130 -13.08 27.06 19.87
C PRO A 130 -12.76 28.56 19.97
N PHE A 131 -12.27 29.16 18.89
CA PHE A 131 -11.98 30.58 18.73
C PHE A 131 -12.34 30.97 17.29
N ARG A 132 -12.91 32.15 17.11
CA ARG A 132 -13.31 32.70 15.81
C ARG A 132 -12.25 33.67 15.30
N ILE A 133 -12.25 33.89 13.99
CA ILE A 133 -11.41 34.93 13.37
C ILE A 133 -11.83 36.28 13.96
N GLY A 134 -10.86 37.05 14.47
CA GLY A 134 -11.09 38.30 15.18
C GLY A 134 -11.19 38.18 16.70
N ASP A 135 -11.17 36.98 17.29
CA ASP A 135 -11.14 36.84 18.75
C ASP A 135 -9.79 37.30 19.33
N ALA A 136 -9.86 38.00 20.47
CA ALA A 136 -8.68 38.38 21.24
C ALA A 136 -8.28 37.22 22.15
N ILE A 137 -7.04 36.75 22.00
CA ILE A 137 -6.49 35.63 22.76
C ILE A 137 -5.14 36.00 23.37
N MET A 138 -4.87 35.45 24.56
CA MET A 138 -3.57 35.58 25.21
C MET A 138 -2.69 34.41 24.78
N PHE A 139 -1.65 34.67 23.98
CA PHE A 139 -0.72 33.65 23.50
C PHE A 139 0.69 33.99 23.99
N ARG A 140 1.36 33.05 24.67
CA ARG A 140 2.71 33.25 25.24
C ARG A 140 2.89 34.54 26.07
N LYS A 141 1.84 34.98 26.79
CA LYS A 141 1.75 36.21 27.61
C LYS A 141 1.63 37.53 26.82
N ASP A 142 1.45 37.47 25.51
CA ASP A 142 1.16 38.64 24.68
C ASP A 142 -0.32 38.65 24.26
N PHE A 143 -0.90 39.85 24.11
CA PHE A 143 -2.25 40.05 23.59
C PHE A 143 -2.22 40.02 22.06
N CYS A 144 -2.94 39.06 21.47
CA CYS A 144 -3.00 38.86 20.03
C CYS A 144 -4.44 38.75 19.54
N PHE A 145 -4.68 39.09 18.27
CA PHE A 145 -5.94 38.83 17.57
C PHE A 145 -5.76 37.70 16.57
N VAL A 146 -6.77 36.86 16.41
CA VAL A 146 -6.74 35.76 15.41
C VAL A 146 -6.99 36.34 14.01
N GLU A 147 -5.96 36.33 13.15
CA GLU A 147 -6.04 36.86 11.78
C GLU A 147 -6.56 35.82 10.76
N ASP A 148 -6.09 34.57 10.83
CA ASP A 148 -6.48 33.50 9.90
C ASP A 148 -6.29 32.10 10.54
N MET A 149 -7.03 31.11 10.04
CA MET A 149 -6.93 29.70 10.47
C MET A 149 -6.57 28.80 9.28
N LYS A 150 -5.31 28.36 9.21
CA LYS A 150 -4.82 27.43 8.17
C LYS A 150 -4.72 25.99 8.68
N LEU A 151 -4.94 25.03 7.78
CA LEU A 151 -4.99 23.60 8.12
C LEU A 151 -3.63 22.96 8.47
N ILE A 152 -2.51 23.59 8.15
CA ILE A 152 -1.17 22.98 8.27
C ILE A 152 -0.26 23.76 9.24
N HIS A 153 -0.62 25.00 9.56
CA HIS A 153 0.11 25.86 10.48
C HIS A 153 -0.89 26.49 11.44
N THR A 154 -0.73 26.18 12.73
CA THR A 154 -1.45 26.77 13.86
C THR A 154 -0.53 27.73 14.59
#